data_AF-A0A133V385-F1
#
_entry.id   AF-A0A133V385-F1
#
_cell.length_a   1.000
_cell.length_b   1.000
_cell.length_c   1.000
_cell.angle_alpha   90.00
_cell.angle_beta   90.00
_cell.angle_gamma   90.00
#
_symmetry.space_group_name_H-M   'P 1'
#
loop_
_entity.id
_entity.type
_entity.pdbx_description
1 polymer ?
#
loop_
_entity_poly.entity_id
_entity_poly.type
_entity_poly.pdbx_seq_one_letter_code
_entity_poly.pdbx_strand_id
1 'polypeptide(L)'
;AKGIRENEIDEAIHGSGIDVGKALGQTGTNGSAIGNTLLDRLDFGAISEEDFQKLRQVLMKLLEKRKQKIIDEAELEDHINDGWRFVDSVGESRAIVER
;
A
#
# COMPACT_ATOMS: atom_id res chain seq x y z
N ALA A 1 -6.84 -12.09 7.95
CA ALA A 1 -6.21 -10.81 8.34
C ALA A 1 -7.12 -9.64 7.93
N LYS A 2 -7.03 -8.46 8.57
CA LYS A 2 -7.79 -7.27 8.16
C LYS A 2 -6.82 -6.14 7.80
N GLY A 3 -6.14 -6.31 6.66
CA GLY A 3 -5.25 -5.31 6.09
C GLY A 3 -5.95 -3.99 5.78
N ILE A 4 -5.18 -3.02 5.27
CA ILE A 4 -5.74 -1.79 4.71
C ILE A 4 -6.56 -2.18 3.48
N ARG A 5 -7.81 -1.74 3.42
CA ARG A 5 -8.68 -2.00 2.29
C ARG A 5 -8.44 -0.94 1.21
N GLU A 6 -8.69 -1.32 -0.03
CA GLU A 6 -8.58 -0.43 -1.19
C GLU A 6 -9.35 0.88 -1.02
N ASN A 7 -10.57 0.80 -0.48
CA ASN A 7 -11.38 2.00 -0.26
C ASN A 7 -10.75 3.00 0.73
N GLU A 8 -9.95 2.53 1.70
CA GLU A 8 -9.23 3.41 2.64
C GLU A 8 -8.05 4.10 1.96
N ILE A 9 -7.44 3.45 0.96
CA ILE A 9 -6.36 4.00 0.14
C ILE A 9 -6.91 5.10 -0.76
N ASP A 10 -8.01 4.81 -1.46
CA ASP A 10 -8.72 5.76 -2.33
C ASP A 10 -9.16 7.01 -1.56
N GLU A 11 -9.81 6.84 -0.41
CA GLU A 11 -10.26 7.95 0.43
C GLU A 11 -9.10 8.81 0.93
N ALA A 12 -7.98 8.20 1.32
CA ALA A 12 -6.83 8.92 1.82
C ALA A 12 -6.13 9.73 0.71
N ILE A 13 -6.01 9.17 -0.48
CA ILE A 13 -5.41 9.85 -1.63
C ILE A 13 -6.33 10.98 -2.11
N HIS A 14 -7.63 10.72 -2.26
CA HIS A 14 -8.60 11.74 -2.67
C HIS A 14 -8.68 12.89 -1.65
N GLY A 15 -8.69 12.57 -0.35
CA GLY A 15 -8.70 13.55 0.73
C GLY A 15 -7.41 14.36 0.88
N SER A 16 -6.30 13.89 0.29
CA SER A 16 -5.01 14.58 0.33
C SER A 16 -4.80 15.60 -0.78
N GLY A 17 -5.71 15.66 -1.76
CA GLY A 17 -5.64 16.61 -2.88
C GLY A 17 -4.51 16.33 -3.87
N ILE A 18 -3.95 15.11 -3.88
CA ILE A 18 -2.95 14.69 -4.86
C ILE A 18 -3.64 14.48 -6.20
N ASP A 19 -3.23 15.21 -7.24
CA ASP A 19 -3.72 15.00 -8.60
C ASP A 19 -3.00 13.81 -9.23
N VAL A 20 -3.51 12.61 -8.91
CA VAL A 20 -3.06 11.38 -9.57
C VAL A 20 -3.67 11.21 -10.96
N GLY A 21 -4.58 12.09 -11.42
CA GLY A 21 -5.35 11.91 -12.65
C GLY A 21 -4.48 11.81 -13.91
N LYS A 22 -3.34 12.51 -13.93
CA LYS A 22 -2.36 12.42 -15.03
C LYS A 22 -1.48 11.18 -14.97
N ALA A 23 -1.34 10.59 -13.78
CA ALA A 23 -0.57 9.37 -13.51
C ALA A 23 -1.44 8.11 -13.58
N LEU A 24 -2.77 8.23 -13.69
CA LEU A 24 -3.64 7.10 -13.99
C LEU A 24 -3.34 6.64 -15.41
N GLY A 25 -2.56 5.57 -15.54
CA GLY A 25 -2.23 4.99 -16.83
C GLY A 25 -3.50 4.68 -17.62
N GLN A 26 -3.48 4.88 -18.95
CA GLN A 26 -4.51 4.34 -19.83
C GLN A 26 -4.39 2.81 -19.80
N THR A 27 -5.01 2.17 -18.83
CA THR A 27 -5.06 0.71 -18.75
C THR A 27 -5.93 0.23 -19.91
N GLY A 28 -5.27 -0.06 -21.04
CA GLY A 28 -5.89 -0.70 -22.18
C GLY A 28 -6.55 -2.00 -21.73
N THR A 29 -7.80 -2.17 -22.16
CA THR A 29 -8.60 -3.38 -22.01
C THR A 29 -7.82 -4.62 -22.43
N ASN A 30 -7.20 -5.33 -21.49
CA ASN A 30 -6.83 -6.73 -21.66
C ASN A 30 -7.06 -7.44 -20.33
N GLY A 31 -8.00 -8.38 -20.39
CA GLY A 31 -8.65 -8.98 -19.23
C GLY A 31 -7.71 -9.66 -18.24
N SER A 32 -7.77 -9.18 -17.00
CA SER A 32 -7.72 -10.02 -15.81
C SER A 32 -8.34 -9.21 -14.67
N ALA A 33 -9.46 -9.69 -14.12
CA ALA A 33 -10.21 -9.00 -13.06
C ALA A 33 -9.50 -9.04 -11.68
N ILE A 34 -8.16 -9.12 -11.66
CA ILE A 34 -7.33 -9.30 -10.47
C ILE A 34 -6.48 -8.05 -10.15
N GLY A 35 -6.43 -7.04 -11.03
CA GLY A 35 -5.62 -5.81 -10.82
C GLY A 35 -6.40 -4.51 -11.05
N ASN A 36 -7.43 -4.27 -10.25
CA ASN A 36 -8.27 -3.06 -10.34
C ASN A 36 -8.06 -2.09 -9.17
N THR A 37 -6.95 -2.20 -8.43
CA THR A 37 -6.63 -1.23 -7.38
C THR A 37 -6.14 0.07 -7.99
N LEU A 38 -6.38 1.19 -7.32
CA LEU A 38 -5.87 2.49 -7.71
C LEU A 38 -4.34 2.47 -7.78
N LEU A 39 -3.66 1.79 -6.84
CA LEU A 39 -2.20 1.64 -6.86
C LEU A 39 -1.69 0.90 -8.11
N ASP A 40 -2.40 -0.14 -8.57
CA ASP A 40 -2.04 -0.87 -9.80
C ASP A 40 -2.18 0.00 -11.06
N ARG A 41 -3.02 1.03 -11.01
CA ARG A 41 -3.30 1.95 -12.13
C ARG A 41 -2.40 3.17 -12.13
N LEU A 42 -1.63 3.39 -11.07
CA LEU A 42 -0.70 4.50 -10.98
C LEU A 42 0.58 4.17 -11.74
N ASP A 43 0.87 4.97 -12.76
CA ASP A 43 2.18 5.04 -13.38
C ASP A 43 3.09 5.95 -12.55
N PHE A 44 3.89 5.35 -11.68
CA PHE A 44 4.90 6.05 -10.87
C PHE A 44 6.03 6.70 -11.69
N GLY A 45 6.15 6.38 -12.99
CA GLY A 45 7.07 7.08 -13.90
C GLY A 45 6.48 8.38 -14.47
N ALA A 46 5.14 8.52 -14.47
CA ALA A 46 4.43 9.69 -14.96
C ALA A 46 4.04 10.69 -13.86
N ILE A 47 4.08 10.27 -12.59
CA ILE A 47 3.86 11.14 -11.44
C ILE A 47 5.07 12.07 -11.23
N SER A 48 4.82 13.30 -10.79
CA SER A 48 5.90 14.19 -10.39
C SER A 48 6.56 13.69 -9.09
N GLU A 49 7.84 13.99 -8.88
CA GLU A 49 8.52 13.65 -7.63
C GLU A 49 7.80 14.26 -6.40
N GLU A 50 7.27 15.47 -6.53
CA GLU A 50 6.52 16.13 -5.45
C GLU A 50 5.25 15.34 -5.09
N ASP A 51 4.48 14.92 -6.10
CA ASP A 51 3.25 14.15 -5.88
C ASP A 51 3.55 12.73 -5.42
N PHE A 52 4.65 12.12 -5.85
CA PHE A 52 5.14 10.86 -5.33
C PHE A 52 5.46 10.94 -3.83
N GLN A 53 6.18 11.98 -3.40
CA GLN A 53 6.49 12.17 -1.98
C GLN A 53 5.22 12.40 -1.15
N LYS A 54 4.25 13.17 -1.66
CA LYS A 54 2.94 13.33 -1.00
C LYS A 54 2.20 12.00 -0.89
N LEU A 55 2.14 11.23 -1.98
CA LEU A 55 1.49 9.92 -2.03
C LEU A 55 2.13 8.96 -1.01
N ARG A 56 3.46 8.89 -1.00
CA ARG A 56 4.22 8.11 -0.02
C ARG A 56 3.86 8.50 1.41
N GLN A 57 3.79 9.79 1.73
CA GLN A 57 3.44 10.24 3.08
C GLN A 57 2.00 9.85 3.48
N VAL A 58 1.05 9.94 2.55
CA VAL A 58 -0.35 9.53 2.78
C VAL A 58 -0.44 8.05 3.09
N LEU A 59 0.22 7.21 2.28
CA LEU A 59 0.25 5.76 2.48
C LEU A 59 0.94 5.37 3.80
N MET A 60 2.05 6.04 4.15
CA MET A 60 2.74 5.80 5.42
C MET A 60 1.86 6.15 6.62
N LYS A 61 1.11 7.25 6.57
CA LYS A 61 0.15 7.61 7.63
C LYS A 61 -0.97 6.58 7.80
N LEU A 62 -1.41 5.93 6.71
CA LEU A 62 -2.39 4.85 6.81
C LEU A 62 -1.81 3.62 7.51
N LEU A 63 -0.56 3.27 7.21
CA LEU A 63 0.15 2.18 7.88
C LEU A 63 0.35 2.47 9.38
N GLU A 64 0.72 3.70 9.74
CA GLU A 64 0.88 4.13 11.13
C GLU A 64 -0.43 4.00 11.93
N LYS A 65 -1.59 4.36 11.34
CA LYS A 65 -2.90 4.23 11.99
C LYS A 65 -3.26 2.79 12.33
N ARG A 66 -2.79 1.82 11.55
CA ARG A 66 -3.02 0.38 11.76
C ARG A 66 -1.87 -0.30 12.53
N LYS A 67 -0.86 0.47 12.96
CA LYS A 67 0.43 -0.02 13.45
C LYS A 67 0.91 -1.20 12.60
N GLN A 68 0.90 -1.06 11.29
CA GLN A 68 1.43 -2.06 10.38
C GLN A 68 2.93 -1.84 10.17
N LYS A 69 3.69 -2.93 10.11
CA LYS A 69 5.13 -2.91 9.87
C LYS A 69 5.51 -3.99 8.87
N ILE A 70 6.47 -3.66 8.01
CA ILE A 70 7.19 -4.64 7.19
C ILE A 70 8.43 -5.02 8.00
N ILE A 71 8.61 -6.31 8.22
CA ILE A 71 9.72 -6.91 8.96
C ILE A 71 10.38 -7.98 8.08
N ASP A 72 11.61 -8.37 8.41
CA ASP A 72 12.20 -9.56 7.83
C ASP A 72 11.46 -10.81 8.32
N GLU A 73 11.26 -11.79 7.44
CA GLU A 73 10.53 -13.01 7.77
C GLU A 73 11.21 -13.82 8.87
N ALA A 74 12.54 -13.71 8.98
CA ALA A 74 13.31 -14.30 10.08
C ALA A 74 12.90 -13.76 11.47
N GLU A 75 12.33 -12.54 11.54
CA GLU A 75 11.88 -11.90 12.78
C GLU A 75 10.38 -12.10 13.03
N LEU A 76 9.68 -12.83 12.16
CA LEU A 76 8.23 -12.98 12.22
C LEU A 76 7.80 -13.67 13.52
N GLU A 77 8.46 -14.75 13.89
CA GLU A 77 8.10 -15.53 15.09
C GLU A 77 8.24 -14.70 16.37
N ASP A 78 9.30 -13.89 16.49
CA ASP A 78 9.52 -12.96 17.60
C ASP A 78 8.41 -11.91 17.68
N HIS A 79 7.99 -11.35 16.54
CA HIS A 79 6.90 -10.37 16.51
C HIS A 79 5.55 -10.99 16.88
N ILE A 80 5.27 -12.22 16.44
CA ILE A 80 4.04 -12.94 16.85
C ILE A 80 4.03 -13.15 18.37
N ASN A 81 5.17 -13.50 18.97
CA ASN A 81 5.32 -13.66 20.42
C ASN A 81 5.11 -12.33 21.18
N ASP A 82 5.51 -11.20 20.59
CA ASP A 82 5.28 -9.85 21.12
C ASP A 82 3.84 -9.33 20.95
N GLY A 83 2.95 -10.18 20.42
CA GLY A 83 1.52 -9.90 20.25
C GLY A 83 1.18 -9.17 18.95
N TRP A 84 2.07 -9.19 17.96
CA TRP A 84 1.74 -8.76 16.60
C TRP A 84 1.03 -9.89 15.84
N ARG A 85 0.29 -9.51 14.79
CA ARG A 85 -0.43 -10.45 13.93
C ARG A 85 0.14 -10.43 12.53
N PHE A 86 0.44 -11.60 11.97
CA PHE A 86 0.79 -11.74 10.56
C PHE A 86 -0.37 -11.34 9.65
N VAL A 87 -0.06 -10.52 8.65
CA VAL A 87 -1.02 -10.04 7.65
C VAL A 87 -0.77 -10.73 6.31
N ASP A 88 0.44 -10.59 5.78
CA ASP A 88 0.82 -11.07 4.45
C ASP A 88 2.35 -11.13 4.30
N SER A 89 2.85 -11.80 3.26
CA SER A 89 4.27 -11.82 2.89
C SER A 89 4.56 -10.93 1.67
N VAL A 90 5.73 -10.28 1.65
CA VAL A 90 6.15 -9.35 0.60
C VAL A 90 7.48 -9.79 0.01
N GLY A 91 7.41 -10.59 -1.05
CA GLY A 91 8.58 -11.24 -1.65
C GLY A 91 9.01 -12.46 -0.85
N GLU A 92 10.26 -12.90 -1.04
CA GLU A 92 10.75 -14.18 -0.50
C GLU A 92 11.24 -14.12 0.95
N SER A 93 11.39 -12.93 1.54
CA SER A 93 12.06 -12.78 2.85
C SER A 93 11.47 -11.72 3.76
N ARG A 94 10.30 -11.16 3.45
CA ARG A 94 9.68 -10.09 4.26
C ARG A 94 8.24 -10.41 4.57
N ALA A 95 7.80 -10.01 5.75
CA ALA A 95 6.45 -10.17 6.23
C ALA A 95 5.85 -8.82 6.64
N ILE A 96 4.53 -8.70 6.50
CA ILE A 96 3.74 -7.60 7.06
C ILE A 96 3.09 -8.10 8.34
N VAL A 97 3.28 -7.36 9.43
CA VAL A 97 2.65 -7.59 10.72
C VAL A 97 1.84 -6.37 11.16
N GLU A 98 0.81 -6.58 11.98
CA GLU A 98 -0.06 -5.50 12.50
C GLU A 98 -0.36 -5.66 13.99
N ARG A 99 -0.71 -4.55 14.66
CA ARG A 99 -1.05 -4.53 16.08
C ARG A 99 -2.19 -3.58 16.44
#